data_AF-A0A9P5MLD5-F1
#
_entry.id   AF-A0A9P5MLD5-F1
#
_cell.length_a   1.000
_cell.length_b   1.000
_cell.length_c   1.000
_cell.angle_alpha   90.00
_cell.angle_beta   90.00
_cell.angle_gamma   90.00
#
_symmetry.space_group_name_H-M   'P 1'
#
loop_
_entity.id
_entity.type
_entity.pdbx_description
1 polymer ?
#
loop_
_entity_poly.entity_id
_entity_poly.type
_entity_poly.pdbx_seq_one_letter_code
_entity_poly.pdbx_strand_id
1 'polypeptide(L)' 'HTRERAVMDGHRDDNSVLPIPNHVVLNHLGTSAIKNGVLAVATTMRYHQKYISTLYFKP' A
#
# COMPACT_ATOMS: atom_id res chain seq x y z
N HIS A 1 39.56 7.84 9.43
CA HIS A 1 39.12 6.46 9.68
C HIS A 1 37.65 6.39 9.29
N THR A 2 37.44 6.16 8.01
CA THR A 2 36.20 6.42 7.28
C THR A 2 35.34 5.16 7.25
N ARG A 3 34.04 5.29 7.55
CA ARG A 3 32.94 4.61 6.83
C ARG A 3 31.60 4.98 7.46
N GLU A 4 31.02 6.08 6.96
CA GLU A 4 29.57 6.19 6.84
C GLU A 4 29.08 4.95 6.08
N ARG A 5 28.32 4.10 6.79
CA ARG A 5 27.55 3.05 6.15
C ARG A 5 26.39 3.73 5.44
N ALA A 6 26.56 4.03 4.16
CA ALA A 6 25.44 4.23 3.26
C ALA A 6 24.57 2.96 3.36
N VAL A 7 23.45 3.08 4.09
CA VAL A 7 22.36 2.12 3.99
C VAL A 7 21.91 2.17 2.54
N MET A 8 21.96 1.04 1.85
CA MET A 8 21.53 0.89 0.46
C MET A 8 20.05 1.26 0.34
N ASP A 9 19.79 2.51 -0.01
CA ASP A 9 18.47 3.14 0.03
C ASP A 9 17.68 3.03 -1.29
N GLY A 10 17.95 1.98 -2.07
CA GLY A 10 17.34 1.78 -3.39
C GLY A 10 15.85 1.41 -3.37
N HIS A 11 15.17 1.50 -2.22
CA HIS A 11 13.76 1.10 -2.08
C HIS A 11 12.90 2.07 -1.26
N ARG A 12 13.45 3.16 -0.73
CA ARG A 12 12.67 4.12 0.07
C ARG A 12 11.85 5.11 -0.75
N ASP A 13 12.14 5.26 -2.04
CA ASP A 13 11.50 6.26 -2.90
C ASP A 13 10.35 5.70 -3.77
N ASP A 14 10.11 4.39 -3.75
CA ASP A 14 8.96 3.81 -4.45
C ASP A 14 7.69 3.94 -3.61
N ASN A 15 6.89 4.97 -3.93
CA ASN A 15 5.66 5.30 -3.23
C ASN A 15 4.54 4.22 -3.38
N SER A 16 4.77 3.18 -4.18
CA SER A 16 3.88 2.02 -4.28
C SER A 16 4.15 0.93 -3.23
N VAL A 17 5.30 0.99 -2.54
CA VAL A 17 5.68 0.01 -1.52
C VAL A 17 5.00 0.35 -0.19
N LEU A 18 4.15 -0.56 0.27
CA LEU A 18 3.39 -0.40 1.51
C LEU A 18 3.96 -1.29 2.63
N PRO A 19 3.82 -0.88 3.91
CA PRO A 19 4.19 -1.72 5.05
C PRO A 19 3.34 -3.00 5.10
N ILE A 20 3.88 -4.04 5.75
CA ILE A 20 3.21 -5.33 5.90
C ILE A 20 1.91 -5.15 6.72
N PRO A 21 0.75 -5.52 6.18
CA PRO A 21 -0.53 -5.36 6.87
C PRO A 21 -0.73 -6.43 7.95
N ASN A 22 -1.61 -6.15 8.91
CA ASN A 22 -2.10 -7.17 9.84
C ASN A 22 -3.00 -8.17 9.09
N HIS A 23 -2.90 -9.46 9.39
CA HIS A 23 -3.69 -10.51 8.74
C HIS A 23 -5.20 -10.33 8.93
N VAL A 24 -5.63 -9.70 10.04
CA VAL A 24 -7.05 -9.45 10.30
C VAL A 24 -7.63 -8.45 9.30
N VAL A 25 -6.87 -7.43 8.88
CA VAL A 25 -7.40 -6.38 7.99
C VAL A 25 -7.43 -6.80 6.51
N LEU A 26 -6.89 -7.97 6.19
CA LEU A 26 -6.93 -8.49 4.82
C LEU A 26 -8.37 -8.78 4.40
N ASN A 27 -8.69 -8.49 3.15
CA ASN A 27 -10.01 -8.67 2.54
C ASN A 27 -11.11 -7.79 3.14
N HIS A 28 -10.81 -6.90 4.09
CA HIS A 28 -11.74 -5.86 4.49
C HIS A 28 -11.83 -4.78 3.41
N LEU A 29 -13.07 -4.33 3.16
CA LEU A 29 -13.35 -3.25 2.23
C LEU A 29 -13.11 -1.91 2.92
N GLY A 30 -12.14 -1.13 2.41
CA GLY A 30 -11.94 0.26 2.74
C GLY A 30 -12.61 1.16 1.69
N THR A 31 -13.24 2.25 2.12
CA THR A 31 -13.87 3.22 1.22
C THR A 31 -13.50 4.64 1.63
N SER A 32 -13.25 5.51 0.67
CA SER A 32 -13.18 6.95 0.93
C SER A 32 -14.59 7.54 1.03
N ALA A 33 -14.70 8.74 1.60
CA ALA A 33 -15.87 9.58 1.35
C ALA A 33 -15.98 9.88 -0.15
N ILE A 34 -17.21 10.08 -0.62
CA ILE A 34 -17.45 10.53 -2.00
C ILE A 34 -17.00 11.98 -2.11
N LYS A 35 -16.07 12.26 -3.03
CA LYS A 35 -15.54 13.60 -3.26
C LYS A 35 -15.56 13.91 -4.74
N ASN A 36 -16.15 15.04 -5.11
CA ASN A 36 -16.29 15.50 -6.49
C ASN A 36 -16.98 14.46 -7.40
N GLY A 37 -18.00 13.78 -6.89
CA GLY A 37 -18.70 12.70 -7.60
C GLY A 37 -17.99 11.34 -7.56
N VAL A 38 -16.70 11.28 -7.18
CA VAL A 38 -15.93 10.04 -7.26
C VAL A 38 -15.94 9.29 -5.93
N LEU A 39 -16.22 7.98 -6.00
CA LEU A 39 -16.01 7.01 -4.92
C LEU A 39 -14.69 6.26 -5.15
N ALA A 40 -13.84 6.23 -4.13
CA ALA A 40 -12.68 5.34 -4.10
C ALA A 40 -12.95 4.16 -3.16
N VAL A 41 -12.71 2.96 -3.66
CA VAL A 41 -12.85 1.71 -2.93
C VAL A 41 -11.50 0.98 -2.96
N ALA A 42 -11.11 0.38 -1.84
CA ALA A 42 -9.85 -0.32 -1.71
C ALA A 42 -9.98 -1.61 -0.89
N THR A 43 -9.18 -2.60 -1.23
CA THR A 43 -9.02 -3.84 -0.44
C THR A 43 -7.57 -4.29 -0.52
N THR A 44 -7.05 -4.79 0.60
CA THR A 44 -5.74 -5.44 0.65
C THR A 44 -5.92 -6.95 0.64
N MET A 45 -5.28 -7.63 -0.31
CA MET A 45 -5.33 -9.08 -0.47
C MET A 45 -3.93 -9.67 -0.38
N ARG A 46 -3.85 -10.94 0.02
CA ARG A 46 -2.61 -11.72 0.01
C ARG A 46 -2.56 -12.58 -1.25
N TYR A 47 -1.48 -12.45 -2.02
CA TYR A 47 -1.18 -13.33 -3.15
C TYR A 47 0.11 -14.09 -2.85
N HIS A 48 0.01 -15.39 -2.60
CA HIS A 48 1.11 -16.23 -2.09
C HIS A 48 1.78 -15.63 -0.84
N GLN A 49 3.03 -15.18 -0.94
CA GLN A 49 3.81 -14.57 0.14
C GLN A 49 3.90 -13.05 0.01
N LYS A 50 3.07 -12.43 -0.84
CA LYS A 50 3.03 -10.99 -1.08
C LYS A 50 1.67 -10.41 -0.72
N TYR A 51 1.65 -9.11 -0.43
CA TYR A 51 0.45 -8.35 -0.13
C TYR A 51 0.26 -7.28 -1.20
N ILE A 52 -0.99 -7.12 -1.65
CA ILE A 52 -1.36 -6.18 -2.72
C ILE A 52 -2.55 -5.36 -2.21
N SER A 53 -2.46 -4.04 -2.31
CA SER A 53 -3.58 -3.14 -2.06
C SER A 53 -4.08 -2.60 -3.38
N THR A 54 -5.33 -2.93 -3.74
CA THR A 54 -5.95 -2.49 -5.00
C THR A 54 -6.91 -1.35 -4.70
N LEU A 55 -6.81 -0.25 -5.47
CA LEU A 55 -7.74 0.87 -5.45
C LEU A 55 -8.57 0.89 -6.74
N TYR A 56 -9.87 1.07 -6.60
CA TYR A 56 -10.82 1.25 -7.70
C TYR A 56 -11.53 2.59 -7.55
N PHE A 57 -11.52 3.38 -8.62
CA PHE A 57 -12.19 4.69 -8.67
C PHE A 57 -13.38 4.61 -9.61
N LYS A 58 -14.54 5.04 -9.13
CA LYS A 58 -15.78 5.12 -9.90
C LYS A 58 -16.41 6.51 -9.77
N PRO A 59 -16.75 7.18 -10.90
CA PRO A 59 -17.53 8.42 -10.89
C PRO A 59 -18.99 8.24 -10.46
#